data_AF-A0A969IES9-F1
#
_entry.id   AF-A0A969IES9-F1
#
_cell.length_a   1.000
_cell.length_b   1.000
_cell.length_c   1.000
_cell.angle_alpha   90.00
_cell.angle_beta   90.00
_cell.angle_gamma   90.00
#
_symmetry.space_group_name_H-M   'P 1'
#
loop_
_entity.id
_entity.type
_entity.pdbx_description
1 polymer ?
#
loop_
_entity_poly.entity_id
_entity_poly.type
_entity_poly.pdbx_seq_one_letter_code
_entity_poly.pdbx_strand_id
1 'polypeptide(L)' 'MQKLDQTSEFWSDSYRGHRIATLNHGSGWLVYLDHVLQHNKLFATADAGARWLREQVDRSTPRLAR' A
#
# COMPACT_ATOMS: atom_id res chain seq x y z
N MET A 1 -8.36 16.83 -9.16
CA MET A 1 -7.74 15.97 -10.19
C MET A 1 -6.30 15.76 -9.78
N GLN A 2 -5.93 14.61 -9.20
CA GLN A 2 -4.53 14.33 -8.88
C GLN A 2 -3.83 13.74 -10.10
N LYS A 3 -2.74 14.41 -10.47
CA LYS A 3 -1.87 14.14 -11.60
C LYS A 3 -1.03 12.91 -11.27
N LEU A 4 -1.18 11.81 -12.00
CA LEU A 4 -0.24 10.70 -11.96
C LEU A 4 1.05 11.16 -12.66
N ASP A 5 1.96 11.75 -11.90
CA ASP A 5 3.34 11.95 -12.35
C ASP A 5 3.99 10.56 -12.41
N GLN A 6 4.32 10.09 -13.62
CA GLN A 6 4.89 8.75 -13.90
C GLN A 6 6.31 8.52 -13.33
N THR A 7 6.77 9.38 -12.42
CA THR A 7 8.00 9.28 -11.63
C THR A 7 7.71 9.37 -10.13
N SER A 8 6.46 9.17 -9.70
CA SER A 8 6.10 9.33 -8.29
C SER A 8 6.74 8.22 -7.46
N GLU A 9 7.88 8.53 -6.86
CA GLU A 9 8.60 7.70 -5.88
C GLU A 9 7.69 7.28 -4.72
N PHE A 10 6.55 7.93 -4.56
CA PHE A 10 5.55 7.67 -3.53
C PHE A 10 4.15 7.61 -4.12
N TRP A 11 3.38 6.61 -3.71
CA TRP A 11 1.94 6.49 -3.98
C TRP A 11 1.20 6.27 -2.66
N SER A 12 0.02 6.85 -2.50
CA SER A 12 -0.83 6.63 -1.35
C SER A 12 -2.31 6.67 -1.71
N ASP A 13 -3.12 5.91 -0.99
CA ASP A 13 -4.56 5.82 -1.16
C ASP A 13 -5.25 5.51 0.19
N SER A 14 -6.57 5.67 0.23
CA SER A 14 -7.39 5.26 1.38
C SER A 14 -8.28 4.10 0.98
N TYR A 15 -8.14 2.95 1.64
CA TYR A 15 -8.89 1.73 1.34
C TYR A 15 -9.61 1.21 2.59
N ARG A 16 -10.95 1.14 2.54
CA ARG A 16 -11.82 0.70 3.65
C ARG A 16 -11.54 1.40 4.99
N GLY A 17 -11.18 2.68 4.96
CA GLY A 17 -10.85 3.47 6.14
C GLY A 17 -9.40 3.35 6.61
N HIS A 18 -8.59 2.50 5.97
CA HIS A 18 -7.16 2.38 6.22
C HIS A 18 -6.35 3.19 5.22
N ARG A 19 -5.27 3.83 5.67
CA ARG A 19 -4.33 4.51 4.78
C ARG A 19 -3.30 3.52 4.27
N ILE A 20 -3.16 3.41 2.95
CA ILE A 20 -2.20 2.52 2.30
C ILE A 20 -1.24 3.34 1.46
N ALA A 21 0.05 3.02 1.49
CA ALA A 21 1.03 3.72 0.67
C ALA A 21 2.18 2.82 0.23
N THR A 22 2.78 3.15 -0.90
CA THR A 22 3.99 2.51 -1.41
C THR A 22 5.06 3.55 -1.70
N LEU A 23 6.31 3.29 -1.29
CA LEU A 23 7.45 4.18 -1.51
C LEU A 23 8.56 3.41 -2.22
N ASN A 24 9.03 3.94 -3.34
CA ASN A 24 10.21 3.46 -4.03
C ASN A 24 11.46 3.83 -3.23
N HIS A 25 12.22 2.82 -2.81
CA HIS A 25 13.47 2.96 -2.06
C HIS A 25 14.70 2.66 -2.95
N GLY A 26 14.55 2.69 -4.27
CA GLY A 26 15.59 2.41 -5.25
C GLY A 26 15.94 0.91 -5.41
N SER A 27 15.89 0.14 -4.32
CA SER A 27 16.07 -1.33 -4.34
C SER A 27 14.74 -2.10 -4.40
N GLY A 28 13.61 -1.39 -4.37
CA GLY A 28 12.27 -1.96 -4.36
C GLY A 28 11.26 -1.01 -3.73
N TRP A 29 10.02 -1.49 -3.61
CA TRP A 29 8.88 -0.74 -3.11
C TRP A 29 8.54 -1.17 -1.69
N LEU A 30 8.75 -0.25 -0.76
CA LEU A 30 8.29 -0.34 0.62
C LEU A 30 6.79 -0.10 0.68
N VAL A 31 6.13 -0.68 1.67
CA VAL A 31 4.69 -0.53 1.86
C VAL A 31 4.37 -0.08 3.28
N TYR A 32 3.39 0.81 3.39
CA TYR A 32 2.93 1.39 4.65
C TYR A 32 1.43 1.13 4.78
N LEU A 33 1.01 0.67 5.96
CA LEU A 33 -0.39 0.49 6.34
C LEU A 33 -0.65 1.34 7.59
N ASP A 34 -1.59 2.28 7.52
CA ASP A 34 -1.90 3.26 8.58
C ASP A 34 -0.67 3.97 9.14
N HIS A 35 0.20 4.43 8.23
CA HIS A 35 1.49 5.05 8.54
C HIS A 35 2.53 4.13 9.20
N VAL A 36 2.26 2.81 9.28
CA VAL A 36 3.19 1.81 9.80
C VAL A 36 3.91 1.11 8.64
N LEU A 37 5.23 1.25 8.59
CA LEU A 37 6.10 0.56 7.64
C LEU A 37 6.05 -0.95 7.87
N GLN A 38 5.77 -1.70 6.81
CA GLN A 38 5.81 -3.17 6.84
C GLN A 38 7.22 -3.65 6.50
N HIS A 39 8.14 -3.50 7.46
CA HIS A 39 9.59 -3.72 7.31
C HIS A 39 10.03 -5.07 6.70
N ASN A 40 9.19 -6.11 6.79
CA ASN A 40 9.47 -7.45 6.23
C ASN A 40 8.91 -7.63 4.81
N LYS A 41 8.46 -6.55 4.16
CA LYS A 41 7.86 -6.57 2.83
C LYS A 41 8.51 -5.54 1.93
N LEU A 42 9.07 -6.05 0.84
CA LEU A 42 9.65 -5.28 -0.25
C LEU A 42 9.13 -5.86 -1.57
N PHE A 43 8.64 -5.01 -2.46
CA PHE A 43 8.05 -5.43 -3.73
C PHE A 43 8.85 -4.93 -4.93
N ALA A 44 8.79 -5.65 -6.04
CA ALA A 44 9.44 -5.22 -7.28
C ALA A 44 8.73 -4.01 -7.93
N THR A 45 7.42 -3.86 -7.69
CA THR A 45 6.60 -2.80 -8.28
C THR A 45 5.64 -2.19 -7.24
N ALA A 46 5.25 -0.92 -7.46
CA ALA A 46 4.27 -0.23 -6.65
C ALA A 46 2.91 -0.96 -6.62
N ASP A 47 2.45 -1.43 -7.79
CA ASP A 47 1.18 -2.16 -7.93
C ASP A 47 1.14 -3.43 -7.08
N ALA A 48 2.22 -4.22 -7.08
CA ALA A 48 2.30 -5.42 -6.26
C ALA A 48 2.21 -5.09 -4.76
N GLY A 49 2.87 -4.00 -4.32
CA GLY A 49 2.78 -3.50 -2.96
C GLY A 49 1.37 -3.01 -2.60
N ALA A 50 0.75 -2.24 -3.48
CA ALA A 50 -0.61 -1.72 -3.30
C ALA A 50 -1.65 -2.84 -3.23
N ARG A 51 -1.53 -3.85 -4.10
CA ARG A 51 -2.38 -5.05 -4.08
C ARG A 51 -2.24 -5.80 -2.76
N TRP A 52 -1.01 -6.05 -2.31
CA TRP A 52 -0.78 -6.73 -1.03
C TRP A 52 -1.36 -5.95 0.15
N LEU A 53 -1.25 -4.62 0.17
CA LEU A 53 -1.84 -3.76 1.20
C LEU A 53 -3.36 -3.93 1.28
N ARG A 54 -4.05 -3.93 0.13
CA ARG A 54 -5.50 -4.17 0.07
C ARG A 54 -5.86 -5.54 0.64
N GLU A 55 -5.11 -6.58 0.25
CA GLU A 55 -5.30 -7.93 0.79
C GLU A 55 -5.09 -8.00 2.31
N GLN A 56 -4.14 -7.24 2.87
CA GLN A 56 -3.97 -7.18 4.34
C GLN A 56 -5.15 -6.51 5.02
N VAL A 57 -5.65 -5.40 4.47
CA VAL A 57 -6.84 -4.73 5.00
C VAL A 57 -8.05 -5.67 4.94
N ASP A 58 -8.24 -6.37 3.83
CA ASP A 58 -9.33 -7.33 3.66
C ASP A 58 -9.23 -8.54 4.62
N ARG A 59 -8.02 -8.97 5.01
CA ARG A 59 -7.81 -10.03 6.00
C ARG A 59 -8.00 -9.55 7.44
N SER A 60 -7.55 -8.33 7.74
CA SER A 60 -7.64 -7.73 9.08
C SER A 60 -9.02 -7.21 9.41
N THR A 61 -9.84 -6.91 8.39
CA THR A 61 -11.25 -6.64 8.59
C THR A 61 -11.95 -7.97 8.82
N PRO A 62 -12.36 -8.33 10.05
CA PRO A 62 -13.21 -9.49 10.22
C PRO A 62 -14.43 -9.25 9.34
N ARG A 63 -14.72 -10.17 8.40
CA ARG A 63 -16.03 -10.20 7.77
C ARG A 63 -17.01 -10.19 8.94
N LEU A 64 -17.74 -9.08 9.10
CA LEU A 64 -19.05 -9.15 9.72
C LEU A 64 -19.87 -10.07 8.82
N ALA A 65 -19.71 -11.37 9.02
CA ALA A 65 -20.70 -12.36 8.70
C ALA A 65 -21.87 -12.04 9.63
N ARG A 66 -22.76 -11.17 9.16
CA ARG A 66 -24.13 -11.07 9.68
C ARG A 66 -24.92 -12.24 9.10
#